data_AF-A0A945KAY4-F1
#
_entry.id   AF-A0A945KAY4-F1
#
_cell.length_a   1.000
_cell.length_b   1.000
_cell.length_c   1.000
_cell.angle_alpha   90.00
_cell.angle_beta   90.00
_cell.angle_gamma   90.00
#
_symmetry.space_group_name_H-M   'P 1'
#
loop_
_entity.id
_entity.type
_entity.pdbx_description
1 polymer ?
#
loop_
_entity_poly.entity_id
_entity_poly.type
_entity_poly.pdbx_seq_one_letter_code
_entity_poly.pdbx_strand_id
1 'polypeptide(L)'
;MPHSLHGRLMLDLAGTSLQDDEPALLCNPQVGGVILFARNVESREQVVALVGQIRAVAPQLLIAVDQEGGRVQRFKQGFTLLPAMQQLGDLCLTDREAGLGLTRDCGWLMAAEVIACGLDISFAPVLDVDRDTSSIIGDRAFSDQPQLVTDVAAAFILGMKEAGMAATGKHFPGHGGIFADSHLEAPVDNRDWVQLSKHDLVPFAALAGSLGGIMPAHITFPAIDPDSVGFSEFWLKQVLRDQLGFNGVIFSDDLAMKGADVAGGYVQKAQLALDAGCDMILVCNDREGALEVLDFMTQQQVSGSDRIKMMLKSNSLSWAQLENHPRRVATMELLQNLNTNN
;
A
#
# COMPACT_ATOMS: atom_id res chain seq x y z
N MET A 1 -29.13 9.96 4.07
CA MET A 1 -28.38 10.29 2.83
C MET A 1 -28.20 8.98 2.09
N PRO A 2 -28.53 8.86 0.79
CA PRO A 2 -28.13 7.66 0.05
C PRO A 2 -26.61 7.52 0.22
N HIS A 3 -26.14 6.35 0.65
CA HIS A 3 -24.73 6.10 0.86
C HIS A 3 -24.01 6.32 -0.47
N SER A 4 -23.28 7.43 -0.62
CA SER A 4 -22.47 7.63 -1.82
C SER A 4 -21.38 6.56 -1.80
N LEU A 5 -21.32 5.79 -2.88
CA LEU A 5 -20.21 4.88 -3.16
C LEU A 5 -18.95 5.73 -3.37
N HIS A 6 -17.77 5.23 -2.99
CA HIS A 6 -16.52 5.93 -3.32
C HIS A 6 -16.21 5.71 -4.79
N GLY A 7 -15.71 6.75 -5.47
CA GLY A 7 -15.11 6.61 -6.78
C GLY A 7 -14.01 5.54 -6.77
N ARG A 8 -13.70 4.98 -7.93
CA ARG A 8 -12.74 3.86 -8.05
C ARG A 8 -11.42 4.27 -8.67
N LEU A 9 -11.19 5.56 -8.92
CA LEU A 9 -9.89 6.08 -9.35
C LEU A 9 -9.15 6.70 -8.16
N MET A 10 -7.90 6.29 -7.98
CA MET A 10 -6.91 6.97 -7.16
C MET A 10 -5.84 7.58 -8.08
N LEU A 11 -5.57 8.86 -7.84
CA LEU A 11 -4.59 9.64 -8.60
C LEU A 11 -3.67 10.41 -7.65
N ASP A 12 -2.77 11.21 -8.17
CA ASP A 12 -1.87 12.03 -7.36
C ASP A 12 -1.88 13.52 -7.71
N LEU A 13 -1.14 14.29 -6.92
CA LEU A 13 -1.07 15.74 -7.00
C LEU A 13 0.28 16.20 -7.53
N ALA A 14 0.27 17.38 -8.16
CA ALA A 14 1.45 17.94 -8.81
C ALA A 14 2.54 18.39 -7.80
N GLY A 15 2.15 18.96 -6.67
CA GLY A 15 3.09 19.60 -5.74
C GLY A 15 2.65 19.61 -4.26
N THR A 16 3.17 20.57 -3.51
CA THR A 16 2.99 20.71 -2.05
C THR A 16 1.73 21.49 -1.65
N SER A 17 0.94 21.95 -2.61
CA SER A 17 -0.37 22.59 -2.42
C SER A 17 -1.26 22.27 -3.61
N LEU A 18 -2.58 22.33 -3.42
CA LEU A 18 -3.51 22.16 -4.54
C LEU A 18 -3.30 23.24 -5.60
N GLN A 19 -3.14 22.82 -6.84
CA GLN A 19 -3.15 23.69 -8.01
C GLN A 19 -4.57 24.07 -8.40
N ASP A 20 -4.74 25.10 -9.24
CA ASP A 20 -6.05 25.67 -9.58
C ASP A 20 -7.03 24.67 -10.22
N ASP A 21 -6.53 23.67 -10.95
CA ASP A 21 -7.32 22.64 -11.64
C ASP A 21 -7.68 21.44 -10.75
N GLU A 22 -6.89 21.18 -9.70
CA GLU A 22 -7.02 19.98 -8.88
C GLU A 22 -8.32 19.92 -8.05
N PRO A 23 -8.88 21.02 -7.51
CA PRO A 23 -10.16 20.97 -6.81
C PRO A 23 -11.31 20.39 -7.67
N ALA A 24 -11.38 20.75 -8.96
CA ALA A 24 -12.40 20.23 -9.86
C ALA A 24 -12.19 18.74 -10.13
N LEU A 25 -10.94 18.32 -10.31
CA LEU A 25 -10.54 16.92 -10.47
C LEU A 25 -10.95 16.08 -9.24
N LEU A 26 -10.62 16.54 -8.03
CA LEU A 26 -10.90 15.86 -6.77
C LEU A 26 -12.40 15.73 -6.46
N CYS A 27 -13.22 16.67 -6.95
CA CYS A 27 -14.68 16.62 -6.82
C CYS A 27 -15.36 15.66 -7.82
N ASN A 28 -14.64 15.10 -8.79
CA ASN A 28 -15.25 14.18 -9.75
C ASN A 28 -15.72 12.90 -9.03
N PRO A 29 -16.96 12.41 -9.26
CA PRO A 29 -17.51 11.23 -8.60
C PRO A 29 -16.71 9.93 -8.79
N GLN A 30 -15.92 9.82 -9.87
CA GLN A 30 -15.07 8.66 -10.14
C GLN A 30 -13.75 8.70 -9.36
N VAL A 31 -13.33 9.87 -8.89
CA VAL A 31 -12.16 10.00 -8.00
C VAL A 31 -12.58 9.63 -6.59
N GLY A 32 -11.97 8.56 -6.07
CA GLY A 32 -12.21 8.05 -4.73
C GLY A 32 -11.01 8.12 -3.81
N GLY A 33 -9.83 8.42 -4.34
CA GLY A 33 -8.64 8.59 -3.51
C GLY A 33 -7.54 9.43 -4.13
N VAL A 34 -6.61 9.84 -3.28
CA VAL A 34 -5.38 10.54 -3.63
C VAL A 34 -4.23 9.85 -2.93
N ILE A 35 -3.15 9.57 -3.65
CA ILE A 35 -1.87 9.13 -3.06
C ILE A 35 -0.86 10.28 -3.07
N LEU A 36 -0.17 10.47 -1.94
CA LEU A 36 0.92 11.44 -1.82
C LEU A 36 2.28 10.78 -2.05
N PHE A 37 3.12 11.46 -2.83
CA PHE A 37 4.51 11.11 -3.09
C PHE A 37 5.47 12.09 -2.42
N ALA A 38 6.78 11.79 -2.48
CA ALA A 38 7.82 12.64 -1.91
C ALA A 38 7.79 14.09 -2.46
N ARG A 39 7.36 14.29 -3.71
CA ARG A 39 7.21 15.64 -4.31
C ARG A 39 6.10 16.49 -3.66
N ASN A 40 5.18 15.86 -2.93
CA ASN A 40 4.08 16.53 -2.23
C ASN A 40 4.45 16.92 -0.78
N VAL A 41 5.71 16.68 -0.38
CA VAL A 41 6.17 16.72 1.00
C VAL A 41 7.35 17.66 1.13
N GLU A 42 7.16 18.73 1.89
CA GLU A 42 8.20 19.68 2.29
C GLU A 42 8.43 19.63 3.80
N SER A 43 7.35 19.64 4.58
CA SER A 43 7.37 19.56 6.03
C SER A 43 6.09 18.94 6.57
N ARG A 44 6.12 18.50 7.81
CA ARG A 44 4.95 17.99 8.53
C ARG A 44 3.79 18.98 8.50
N GLU A 45 4.05 20.25 8.79
CA GLU A 45 3.03 21.31 8.84
C GLU A 45 2.44 21.58 7.44
N GLN A 46 3.28 21.53 6.40
CA GLN A 46 2.81 21.66 5.01
C GLN A 46 1.94 20.47 4.60
N VAL A 47 2.28 19.23 4.96
CA VAL A 47 1.45 18.05 4.64
C VAL A 47 0.09 18.16 5.32
N VAL A 48 0.03 18.58 6.60
CA VAL A 48 -1.24 18.84 7.30
C VAL A 48 -2.08 19.88 6.55
N ALA A 49 -1.45 20.96 6.07
CA ALA A 49 -2.13 22.00 5.31
C ALA A 49 -2.66 21.48 3.97
N LEU A 50 -1.86 20.73 3.20
CA LEU A 50 -2.25 20.12 1.93
C LEU A 50 -3.44 19.17 2.13
N VAL A 51 -3.38 18.30 3.15
CA VAL A 51 -4.50 17.40 3.47
C VAL A 51 -5.75 18.18 3.89
N GLY A 52 -5.59 19.29 4.62
CA GLY A 52 -6.68 20.20 4.93
C GLY A 52 -7.35 20.79 3.67
N GLN A 53 -6.55 21.16 2.66
CA GLN A 53 -7.06 21.64 1.37
C GLN A 53 -7.84 20.55 0.63
N ILE A 54 -7.31 19.32 0.56
CA ILE A 54 -7.99 18.17 -0.05
C ILE A 54 -9.34 17.93 0.63
N ARG A 55 -9.36 17.86 1.97
CA ARG A 55 -10.59 17.59 2.74
C ARG A 55 -11.63 18.70 2.66
N ALA A 56 -11.20 19.95 2.49
CA ALA A 56 -12.12 21.08 2.31
C ALA A 56 -12.90 21.00 1.00
N VAL A 57 -12.28 20.43 -0.05
CA VAL A 57 -12.89 20.27 -1.37
C VAL A 57 -13.62 18.94 -1.50
N ALA A 58 -12.99 17.84 -1.09
CA ALA A 58 -13.47 16.48 -1.28
C ALA A 58 -13.26 15.65 0.02
N PRO A 59 -14.10 15.86 1.05
CA PRO A 59 -13.91 15.25 2.37
C PRO A 59 -13.98 13.72 2.37
N GLN A 60 -14.62 13.12 1.37
CA GLN A 60 -14.83 11.68 1.23
C GLN A 60 -13.63 10.89 0.68
N LEU A 61 -12.60 11.56 0.13
CA LEU A 61 -11.52 10.84 -0.55
C LEU A 61 -10.67 10.02 0.41
N LEU A 62 -10.26 8.83 -0.02
CA LEU A 62 -9.23 8.06 0.65
C LEU A 62 -7.86 8.72 0.39
N ILE A 63 -7.12 9.13 1.42
CA ILE A 63 -5.80 9.74 1.26
C ILE A 63 -4.71 8.77 1.71
N ALA A 64 -3.82 8.40 0.79
CA ALA A 64 -2.81 7.36 0.97
C ALA A 64 -1.38 7.89 0.82
N VAL A 65 -0.41 7.11 1.30
CA VAL A 65 1.03 7.34 1.12
C VAL A 65 1.79 6.00 1.15
N ASP A 66 2.98 5.94 0.58
CA ASP A 66 3.94 4.86 0.84
C ASP A 66 4.85 5.21 2.03
N GLN A 67 4.43 4.84 3.23
CA GLN A 67 5.20 5.03 4.46
C GLN A 67 5.50 3.66 5.08
N GLU A 68 6.40 2.89 4.46
CA GLU A 68 6.81 1.56 4.91
C GLU A 68 7.90 1.68 5.99
N GLY A 69 8.99 2.35 5.64
CA GLY A 69 10.24 2.45 6.40
C GLY A 69 11.46 2.22 5.52
N GLY A 70 12.66 2.49 6.05
CA GLY A 70 13.91 2.39 5.29
C GLY A 70 13.89 3.24 4.02
N ARG A 71 14.13 2.61 2.86
CA ARG A 71 14.17 3.30 1.57
C ARG A 71 12.79 3.76 1.06
N VAL A 72 11.69 3.13 1.50
CA VAL A 72 10.32 3.50 1.12
C VAL A 72 9.65 4.24 2.27
N GLN A 73 9.99 5.52 2.37
CA GLN A 73 9.43 6.44 3.35
C GLN A 73 9.33 7.83 2.71
N ARG A 74 8.11 8.29 2.39
CA ARG A 74 7.90 9.61 1.76
C ARG A 74 8.05 10.74 2.78
N PHE A 75 7.51 10.55 3.99
CA PHE A 75 7.57 11.54 5.05
C PHE A 75 8.84 11.32 5.88
N LYS A 76 9.86 12.17 5.68
CA LYS A 76 11.15 12.10 6.39
C LYS A 76 11.36 13.26 7.35
N GLN A 77 11.29 14.49 6.85
CA GLN A 77 11.54 15.68 7.67
C GLN A 77 10.38 15.95 8.63
N GLY A 78 10.65 15.91 9.93
CA GLY A 78 9.64 16.07 10.99
C GLY A 78 8.89 14.78 11.36
N PHE A 79 9.34 13.64 10.85
CA PHE A 79 8.78 12.31 11.09
C PHE A 79 9.84 11.38 11.67
N THR A 80 9.39 10.29 12.29
CA THR A 80 10.31 9.25 12.74
C THR A 80 10.90 8.52 11.53
N LEU A 81 12.23 8.37 11.48
CA LEU A 81 12.88 7.52 10.48
C LEU A 81 12.72 6.06 10.91
N LEU A 82 11.86 5.33 10.20
CA LEU A 82 11.59 3.93 10.47
C LEU A 82 12.70 3.07 9.85
N PRO A 83 13.11 1.97 10.49
CA PRO A 83 14.11 1.07 9.94
C PRO A 83 13.59 0.39 8.67
N ALA A 84 14.49 -0.21 7.90
CA ALA A 84 14.07 -1.19 6.91
C ALA A 84 13.38 -2.37 7.62
N MET A 85 12.30 -2.90 7.04
CA MET A 85 11.51 -3.96 7.69
C MET A 85 12.34 -5.21 7.99
N GLN A 86 13.35 -5.50 7.17
CA GLN A 86 14.30 -6.58 7.40
C GLN A 86 14.99 -6.51 8.76
N GLN A 87 15.32 -5.32 9.26
CA GLN A 87 15.96 -5.17 10.58
C GLN A 87 15.04 -5.61 11.73
N LEU A 88 13.73 -5.44 11.56
CA LEU A 88 12.74 -5.90 12.54
C LEU A 88 12.63 -7.43 12.52
N GLY A 89 12.70 -8.05 11.34
CA GLY A 89 12.78 -9.50 11.20
C GLY A 89 14.08 -10.07 11.78
N ASP A 90 15.21 -9.42 11.53
CA ASP A 90 16.52 -9.81 12.08
C ASP A 90 16.56 -9.72 13.61
N LEU A 91 15.93 -8.69 14.18
CA LEU A 91 15.74 -8.62 15.62
C LEU A 91 14.91 -9.81 16.14
N CYS A 92 13.87 -10.23 15.43
CA CYS A 92 13.07 -11.40 15.83
C CYS A 92 13.86 -12.72 15.79
N LEU A 93 14.92 -12.82 14.98
CA LEU A 93 15.81 -13.99 14.95
C LEU A 93 16.74 -14.04 16.17
N THR A 94 17.07 -12.90 16.75
CA THR A 94 17.98 -12.80 17.91
C THR A 94 17.22 -12.73 19.24
N ASP A 95 16.12 -11.96 19.28
CA ASP A 95 15.18 -11.84 20.39
C ASP A 95 13.76 -11.67 19.85
N ARG A 96 13.02 -12.79 19.83
CA ARG A 96 11.66 -12.84 19.26
C ARG A 96 10.67 -11.93 20.00
N GLU A 97 10.75 -11.84 21.32
CA GLU A 97 9.80 -11.03 22.10
C GLU A 97 10.05 -9.55 21.85
N ALA A 98 11.32 -9.12 21.95
CA ALA A 98 11.71 -7.74 21.66
C ALA A 98 11.41 -7.35 20.21
N GLY A 99 11.71 -8.23 19.25
CA GLY A 99 11.46 -8.00 17.83
C GLY A 99 9.98 -7.83 17.49
N LEU A 100 9.12 -8.73 17.96
CA LEU A 100 7.67 -8.61 17.73
C LEU A 100 7.08 -7.39 18.46
N GLY A 101 7.55 -7.10 19.66
CA GLY A 101 7.16 -5.91 20.43
C GLY A 101 7.50 -4.61 19.69
N LEU A 102 8.76 -4.47 19.26
CA LEU A 102 9.21 -3.29 18.51
C LEU A 102 8.51 -3.18 17.15
N THR A 103 8.24 -4.31 16.48
CA THR A 103 7.51 -4.32 15.20
C THR A 103 6.10 -3.78 15.35
N ARG A 104 5.37 -4.22 16.38
CA ARG A 104 4.04 -3.70 16.70
C ARG A 104 4.07 -2.21 16.99
N ASP A 105 5.08 -1.76 17.73
CA ASP A 105 5.26 -0.35 18.05
C ASP A 105 5.62 0.49 16.81
N CYS A 106 6.42 -0.03 15.89
CA CYS A 106 6.70 0.61 14.61
C CYS A 106 5.43 0.74 13.75
N GLY A 107 4.61 -0.32 13.67
CA GLY A 107 3.33 -0.28 12.97
C GLY A 107 2.37 0.76 13.55
N TRP A 108 2.30 0.85 14.88
CA TRP A 108 1.52 1.87 15.57
C TRP A 108 2.07 3.28 15.33
N LEU A 109 3.39 3.48 15.47
CA LEU A 109 4.03 4.79 15.34
C LEU A 109 3.88 5.35 13.93
N MET A 110 4.15 4.52 12.92
CA MET A 110 3.96 4.87 11.51
C MET A 110 2.53 5.32 11.24
N ALA A 111 1.56 4.48 11.63
CA ALA A 111 0.15 4.77 11.39
C ALA A 111 -0.32 6.00 12.16
N ALA A 112 0.14 6.20 13.40
CA ALA A 112 -0.19 7.36 14.22
C ALA A 112 0.33 8.66 13.61
N GLU A 113 1.59 8.70 13.13
CA GLU A 113 2.16 9.89 12.48
C GLU A 113 1.43 10.23 11.17
N VAL A 114 1.08 9.22 10.37
CA VAL A 114 0.30 9.40 9.12
C VAL A 114 -1.12 9.90 9.41
N ILE A 115 -1.81 9.29 10.39
CA ILE A 115 -3.15 9.73 10.83
C ILE A 115 -3.12 11.17 11.37
N ALA A 116 -2.05 11.54 12.10
CA ALA A 116 -1.85 12.87 12.64
C ALA A 116 -1.66 13.95 11.56
N CYS A 117 -1.22 13.55 10.37
CA CYS A 117 -1.20 14.40 9.18
C CYS A 117 -2.55 14.49 8.45
N GLY A 118 -3.55 13.72 8.88
CA GLY A 118 -4.89 13.75 8.29
C GLY A 118 -5.12 12.69 7.20
N LEU A 119 -4.10 11.91 6.82
CA LEU A 119 -4.22 10.80 5.88
C LEU A 119 -4.98 9.62 6.50
N ASP A 120 -5.39 8.66 5.66
CA ASP A 120 -6.14 7.48 6.07
C ASP A 120 -5.27 6.23 6.16
N ILE A 121 -4.43 5.99 5.14
CA ILE A 121 -3.64 4.77 5.02
C ILE A 121 -2.20 5.04 4.62
N SER A 122 -1.34 4.11 5.02
CA SER A 122 -0.09 3.81 4.35
C SER A 122 -0.25 2.49 3.60
N PHE A 123 0.30 2.36 2.40
CA PHE A 123 0.37 1.09 1.69
C PHE A 123 1.43 0.18 2.33
N ALA A 124 1.08 -0.43 3.46
CA ALA A 124 1.91 -1.31 4.26
C ALA A 124 1.04 -2.37 4.99
N PRO A 125 1.60 -3.55 5.34
CA PRO A 125 2.99 -3.95 5.17
C PRO A 125 3.31 -4.63 3.83
N VAL A 126 4.60 -4.70 3.52
CA VAL A 126 5.13 -5.66 2.54
C VAL A 126 5.06 -7.07 3.12
N LEU A 127 4.48 -7.99 2.36
CA LEU A 127 4.30 -9.41 2.68
C LEU A 127 5.14 -10.33 1.77
N ASP A 128 5.90 -9.73 0.86
CA ASP A 128 6.85 -10.45 0.02
C ASP A 128 7.90 -11.16 0.88
N VAL A 129 8.28 -12.37 0.46
CA VAL A 129 9.28 -13.19 1.14
C VAL A 129 10.60 -13.08 0.39
N ASP A 130 11.49 -12.21 0.84
CA ASP A 130 12.76 -11.89 0.20
C ASP A 130 13.78 -11.38 1.22
N ARG A 131 15.05 -11.41 0.83
CA ARG A 131 16.15 -10.78 1.57
C ARG A 131 17.10 -10.05 0.64
N ASP A 132 17.51 -10.70 -0.44
CA ASP A 132 18.55 -10.23 -1.35
C ASP A 132 18.33 -10.65 -2.82
N THR A 133 17.23 -11.32 -3.13
CA THR A 133 16.96 -11.84 -4.48
C THR A 133 16.40 -10.75 -5.39
N SER A 134 15.43 -9.96 -4.90
CA SER A 134 14.81 -8.90 -5.68
C SER A 134 15.43 -7.54 -5.36
N SER A 135 15.95 -6.86 -6.40
CA SER A 135 16.39 -5.46 -6.25
C SER A 135 15.22 -4.48 -5.96
N ILE A 136 13.98 -4.91 -6.22
CA ILE A 136 12.76 -4.14 -5.99
C ILE A 136 12.22 -4.34 -4.57
N ILE A 137 12.34 -5.55 -4.01
CA ILE A 137 11.89 -5.86 -2.64
C ILE A 137 13.05 -5.72 -1.65
N GLY A 138 14.00 -6.66 -1.64
CA GLY A 138 15.19 -6.62 -0.80
C GLY A 138 14.84 -6.36 0.68
N ASP A 139 15.45 -5.32 1.25
CA ASP A 139 15.29 -4.92 2.66
C ASP A 139 13.89 -4.44 3.07
N ARG A 140 12.97 -4.30 2.11
CA ARG A 140 11.55 -4.00 2.37
C ARG A 140 10.79 -5.21 2.91
N ALA A 141 11.23 -6.42 2.60
CA ALA A 141 10.67 -7.63 3.18
C ALA A 141 11.15 -7.80 4.63
N PHE A 142 10.31 -8.39 5.47
CA PHE A 142 10.72 -8.71 6.85
C PHE A 142 11.74 -9.83 6.91
N SER A 143 11.67 -10.80 6.00
CA SER A 143 12.55 -11.97 5.93
C SER A 143 12.32 -12.75 4.64
N ASP A 144 13.28 -13.62 4.33
CA ASP A 144 13.24 -14.74 3.39
C ASP A 144 12.55 -16.01 3.93
N GLN A 145 12.04 -16.01 5.17
CA GLN A 145 11.31 -17.14 5.75
C GLN A 145 9.80 -16.83 5.83
N PRO A 146 8.93 -17.57 5.12
CA PRO A 146 7.51 -17.23 5.04
C PRO A 146 6.80 -17.14 6.39
N GLN A 147 7.12 -18.01 7.33
CA GLN A 147 6.53 -17.97 8.67
C GLN A 147 7.01 -16.76 9.49
N LEU A 148 8.28 -16.37 9.35
CA LEU A 148 8.79 -15.19 10.04
C LEU A 148 8.15 -13.92 9.46
N VAL A 149 8.02 -13.81 8.14
CA VAL A 149 7.27 -12.72 7.50
C VAL A 149 5.84 -12.66 8.04
N THR A 150 5.17 -13.81 8.14
CA THR A 150 3.79 -13.89 8.67
C THR A 150 3.70 -13.34 10.09
N ASP A 151 4.57 -13.80 10.99
CA ASP A 151 4.53 -13.43 12.41
C ASP A 151 4.86 -11.94 12.62
N VAL A 152 5.89 -11.45 11.93
CA VAL A 152 6.37 -10.08 12.06
C VAL A 152 5.38 -9.11 11.41
N ALA A 153 4.86 -9.41 10.21
CA ALA A 153 3.82 -8.60 9.59
C ALA A 153 2.52 -8.59 10.40
N ALA A 154 2.13 -9.70 11.04
CA ALA A 154 0.98 -9.73 11.95
C ALA A 154 1.13 -8.73 13.10
N ALA A 155 2.32 -8.63 13.70
CA ALA A 155 2.61 -7.66 14.74
C ALA A 155 2.51 -6.22 14.22
N PHE A 156 3.06 -5.95 13.03
CA PHE A 156 2.99 -4.64 12.39
C PHE A 156 1.53 -4.22 12.09
N ILE A 157 0.74 -5.13 11.50
CA ILE A 157 -0.69 -4.94 11.22
C ILE A 157 -1.47 -4.65 12.51
N LEU A 158 -1.17 -5.36 13.59
CA LEU A 158 -1.80 -5.10 14.89
C LEU A 158 -1.49 -3.68 15.39
N GLY A 159 -0.24 -3.23 15.24
CA GLY A 159 0.15 -1.85 15.54
C GLY A 159 -0.61 -0.80 14.72
N MET A 160 -0.69 -1.00 13.40
CA MET A 160 -1.47 -0.12 12.52
C MET A 160 -2.94 -0.05 12.95
N LYS A 161 -3.55 -1.20 13.25
CA LYS A 161 -4.93 -1.29 13.72
C LYS A 161 -5.16 -0.56 15.05
N GLU A 162 -4.20 -0.62 15.99
CA GLU A 162 -4.27 0.11 17.26
C GLU A 162 -4.26 1.62 17.08
N ALA A 163 -3.51 2.13 16.09
CA ALA A 163 -3.54 3.55 15.75
C ALA A 163 -4.85 3.95 15.05
N GLY A 164 -5.59 2.97 14.50
CA GLY A 164 -6.84 3.16 13.76
C GLY A 164 -6.65 3.18 12.23
N MET A 165 -5.59 2.57 11.71
CA MET A 165 -5.29 2.46 10.28
C MET A 165 -5.55 1.05 9.76
N ALA A 166 -6.20 0.92 8.60
CA ALA A 166 -6.32 -0.33 7.88
C ALA A 166 -5.00 -0.70 7.19
N ALA A 167 -4.61 -1.97 7.25
CA ALA A 167 -3.40 -2.47 6.60
C ALA A 167 -3.67 -2.89 5.14
N THR A 168 -2.68 -2.66 4.27
CA THR A 168 -2.66 -3.09 2.87
C THR A 168 -1.48 -4.02 2.60
N GLY A 169 -1.74 -5.32 2.44
CA GLY A 169 -0.71 -6.30 2.15
C GLY A 169 -0.25 -6.23 0.68
N LYS A 170 1.06 -6.21 0.45
CA LYS A 170 1.62 -6.15 -0.92
C LYS A 170 2.94 -6.93 -1.08
N HIS A 171 3.27 -7.49 -2.25
CA HIS A 171 2.50 -7.45 -3.50
C HIS A 171 1.95 -8.85 -3.78
N PHE A 172 0.63 -9.05 -3.69
CA PHE A 172 0.01 -10.37 -3.85
C PHE A 172 0.27 -10.97 -5.25
N PRO A 173 0.54 -12.28 -5.41
CA PRO A 173 0.69 -13.34 -4.41
C PRO A 173 2.11 -13.48 -3.84
N GLY A 174 3.00 -12.53 -4.13
CA GLY A 174 4.40 -12.51 -3.72
C GLY A 174 5.33 -12.09 -4.85
N HIS A 175 6.23 -11.14 -4.56
CA HIS A 175 7.24 -10.63 -5.49
C HIS A 175 8.66 -11.18 -5.20
N GLY A 176 8.83 -12.02 -4.19
CA GLY A 176 10.15 -12.46 -3.71
C GLY A 176 10.92 -13.38 -4.67
N GLY A 177 10.21 -14.13 -5.52
CA GLY A 177 10.80 -15.09 -6.46
C GLY A 177 11.49 -14.49 -7.69
N ILE A 178 11.45 -13.17 -7.89
CA ILE A 178 11.94 -12.53 -9.10
C ILE A 178 13.31 -11.88 -8.86
N PHE A 179 14.31 -12.39 -9.58
CA PHE A 179 15.58 -11.71 -9.75
C PHE A 179 15.42 -10.60 -10.78
N ALA A 180 15.38 -9.34 -10.35
CA ALA A 180 15.22 -8.23 -11.28
C ALA A 180 16.56 -7.84 -11.93
N ASP A 181 16.77 -8.22 -13.19
CA ASP A 181 17.59 -7.44 -14.13
C ASP A 181 16.67 -6.47 -14.87
N SER A 182 16.88 -5.19 -14.58
CA SER A 182 15.98 -4.08 -14.89
C SER A 182 16.17 -3.56 -16.31
N HIS A 183 15.82 -4.32 -17.35
CA HIS A 183 15.81 -3.75 -18.70
C HIS A 183 14.63 -4.28 -19.54
N LEU A 184 13.52 -3.51 -19.50
CA LEU A 184 12.50 -3.37 -20.56
C LEU A 184 11.37 -4.40 -20.68
N GLU A 185 11.31 -5.48 -19.91
CA GLU A 185 10.21 -6.47 -20.01
C GLU A 185 9.42 -6.64 -18.70
N ALA A 186 8.14 -6.99 -18.81
CA ALA A 186 7.28 -7.25 -17.66
C ALA A 186 7.78 -8.48 -16.89
N PRO A 187 7.83 -8.43 -15.54
CA PRO A 187 8.46 -9.47 -14.76
C PRO A 187 7.63 -10.78 -14.76
N VAL A 188 8.32 -11.89 -14.96
CA VAL A 188 7.74 -13.23 -15.04
C VAL A 188 8.33 -14.12 -13.96
N ASP A 189 7.47 -14.82 -13.22
CA ASP A 189 7.87 -15.85 -12.27
C ASP A 189 7.45 -17.23 -12.82
N ASN A 190 8.41 -18.12 -13.00
CA ASN A 190 8.20 -19.43 -13.62
C ASN A 190 7.89 -20.54 -12.61
N ARG A 191 7.75 -20.23 -11.32
CA ARG A 191 7.38 -21.20 -10.29
C ARG A 191 5.97 -21.72 -10.51
N ASP A 192 5.77 -22.99 -10.20
CA ASP A 192 4.43 -23.60 -10.21
C ASP A 192 3.62 -23.24 -8.95
N TRP A 193 2.35 -23.65 -8.95
CA TRP A 193 1.44 -23.44 -7.82
C TRP A 193 1.99 -24.02 -6.50
N VAL A 194 2.64 -25.19 -6.54
CA VAL A 194 3.10 -25.87 -5.31
C VAL A 194 4.27 -25.11 -4.70
N GLN A 195 5.18 -24.59 -5.51
CA GLN A 195 6.30 -23.77 -5.07
C GLN A 195 5.82 -22.44 -4.49
N LEU A 196 4.94 -21.73 -5.21
CA LEU A 196 4.42 -20.43 -4.76
C LEU A 196 3.55 -20.57 -3.50
N SER A 197 2.62 -21.54 -3.47
CA SER A 197 1.67 -21.71 -2.36
C SER A 197 2.33 -22.10 -1.04
N LYS A 198 3.48 -22.77 -1.09
CA LYS A 198 4.26 -23.16 0.10
C LYS A 198 5.29 -22.12 0.54
N HIS A 199 5.44 -21.03 -0.22
CA HIS A 199 6.42 -20.00 0.05
C HIS A 199 5.74 -18.62 0.10
N ASP A 200 5.73 -17.86 -1.00
CA ASP A 200 5.33 -16.45 -0.98
C ASP A 200 3.83 -16.24 -0.72
N LEU A 201 2.97 -17.22 -1.03
CA LEU A 201 1.54 -17.11 -0.74
C LEU A 201 1.23 -17.27 0.76
N VAL A 202 2.14 -17.85 1.55
CA VAL A 202 1.90 -18.20 2.95
C VAL A 202 1.51 -16.98 3.80
N PRO A 203 2.23 -15.84 3.75
CA PRO A 203 1.84 -14.66 4.52
C PRO A 203 0.47 -14.10 4.09
N PHE A 204 0.16 -14.09 2.79
CA PHE A 204 -1.14 -13.61 2.29
C PHE A 204 -2.28 -14.50 2.76
N ALA A 205 -2.14 -15.81 2.67
CA ALA A 205 -3.15 -16.77 3.12
C ALA A 205 -3.39 -16.66 4.64
N ALA A 206 -2.31 -16.52 5.43
CA ALA A 206 -2.42 -16.41 6.88
C ALA A 206 -3.01 -15.07 7.35
N LEU A 207 -2.75 -13.98 6.62
CA LEU A 207 -3.10 -12.61 7.03
C LEU A 207 -4.32 -12.03 6.32
N ALA A 208 -4.91 -12.72 5.33
CA ALA A 208 -6.06 -12.23 4.57
C ALA A 208 -7.21 -11.68 5.45
N GLY A 209 -7.50 -12.34 6.58
CA GLY A 209 -8.55 -11.90 7.52
C GLY A 209 -8.20 -10.67 8.36
N SER A 210 -6.94 -10.25 8.37
CA SER A 210 -6.43 -9.10 9.14
C SER A 210 -6.18 -7.86 8.27
N LEU A 211 -6.27 -7.99 6.94
CA LEU A 211 -6.00 -6.93 5.98
C LEU A 211 -7.29 -6.19 5.59
N GLY A 212 -7.23 -4.87 5.51
CA GLY A 212 -8.29 -4.05 4.92
C GLY A 212 -8.14 -3.95 3.40
N GLY A 213 -6.89 -3.99 2.90
CA GLY A 213 -6.56 -3.91 1.48
C GLY A 213 -5.51 -4.93 1.06
N ILE A 214 -5.47 -5.24 -0.24
CA ILE A 214 -4.36 -5.93 -0.91
C ILE A 214 -4.02 -5.20 -2.19
N MET A 215 -2.72 -5.12 -2.50
CA MET A 215 -2.20 -4.67 -3.78
C MET A 215 -1.52 -5.85 -4.48
N PRO A 216 -1.94 -6.24 -5.70
CA PRO A 216 -1.32 -7.31 -6.47
C PRO A 216 0.01 -6.84 -7.09
N ALA A 217 0.90 -7.78 -7.39
CA ALA A 217 2.12 -7.50 -8.11
C ALA A 217 1.87 -7.39 -9.62
N HIS A 218 2.63 -6.54 -10.32
CA HIS A 218 2.71 -6.54 -11.77
C HIS A 218 3.57 -7.69 -12.33
N ILE A 219 3.24 -8.92 -11.94
CA ILE A 219 3.95 -10.15 -12.32
C ILE A 219 3.02 -11.06 -13.11
N THR A 220 3.58 -11.87 -14.01
CA THR A 220 2.88 -13.01 -14.63
C THR A 220 3.45 -14.32 -14.10
N PHE A 221 2.58 -15.31 -13.85
CA PHE A 221 2.96 -16.67 -13.42
C PHE A 221 2.53 -17.69 -14.48
N PRO A 222 3.22 -17.86 -15.61
CA PRO A 222 2.71 -18.58 -16.78
C PRO A 222 2.39 -20.06 -16.53
N ALA A 223 3.01 -20.68 -15.52
CA ALA A 223 2.72 -22.05 -15.10
C ALA A 223 1.37 -22.18 -14.35
N ILE A 224 0.76 -21.07 -13.97
CA ILE A 224 -0.47 -20.98 -13.17
C ILE A 224 -1.56 -20.26 -13.96
N ASP A 225 -1.28 -19.03 -14.41
CA ASP A 225 -2.21 -18.19 -15.17
C ASP A 225 -1.42 -17.28 -16.12
N PRO A 226 -1.84 -17.15 -17.40
CA PRO A 226 -1.09 -16.40 -18.40
C PRO A 226 -1.23 -14.87 -18.25
N ASP A 227 -2.22 -14.39 -17.49
CA ASP A 227 -2.44 -12.97 -17.29
C ASP A 227 -1.62 -12.47 -16.09
N SER A 228 -1.24 -11.19 -16.12
CA SER A 228 -0.62 -10.57 -14.96
C SER A 228 -1.62 -10.53 -13.80
N VAL A 229 -1.13 -10.74 -12.57
CA VAL A 229 -1.98 -10.92 -11.37
C VAL A 229 -3.05 -9.83 -11.23
N GLY A 230 -2.68 -8.55 -11.40
CA GLY A 230 -3.60 -7.41 -11.29
C GLY A 230 -4.69 -7.34 -12.38
N PHE A 231 -4.55 -8.14 -13.44
CA PHE A 231 -5.48 -8.23 -14.58
C PHE A 231 -6.12 -9.62 -14.70
N SER A 232 -5.90 -10.51 -13.73
CA SER A 232 -6.35 -11.90 -13.78
C SER A 232 -7.54 -12.17 -12.85
N GLU A 233 -8.66 -12.59 -13.43
CA GLU A 233 -9.81 -13.06 -12.64
C GLU A 233 -9.50 -14.32 -11.82
N PHE A 234 -8.62 -15.19 -12.34
CA PHE A 234 -8.15 -16.36 -11.62
C PHE A 234 -7.48 -15.93 -10.31
N TRP A 235 -6.53 -15.00 -10.36
CA TRP A 235 -5.83 -14.54 -9.17
C TRP A 235 -6.73 -13.75 -8.22
N LEU A 236 -7.48 -12.78 -8.71
CA LEU A 236 -8.19 -11.83 -7.84
C LEU A 236 -9.55 -12.34 -7.36
N LYS A 237 -10.28 -13.10 -8.17
CA LYS A 237 -11.58 -13.68 -7.78
C LYS A 237 -11.38 -15.08 -7.22
N GLN A 238 -10.84 -16.00 -8.02
CA GLN A 238 -10.82 -17.41 -7.63
C GLN A 238 -9.82 -17.70 -6.50
N VAL A 239 -8.59 -17.19 -6.58
CA VAL A 239 -7.60 -17.42 -5.51
C VAL A 239 -7.86 -16.48 -4.35
N LEU A 240 -7.80 -15.17 -4.58
CA LEU A 240 -7.81 -14.22 -3.46
C LEU A 240 -9.18 -14.13 -2.76
N ARG A 241 -10.28 -13.98 -3.49
CA ARG A 241 -11.61 -13.88 -2.87
C ARG A 241 -12.13 -15.25 -2.43
N ASP A 242 -12.13 -16.25 -3.32
CA ASP A 242 -12.81 -17.51 -3.04
C ASP A 242 -11.96 -18.47 -2.20
N GLN A 243 -10.69 -18.72 -2.57
CA GLN A 243 -9.83 -19.65 -1.83
C GLN A 243 -9.28 -19.05 -0.52
N LEU A 244 -8.80 -17.80 -0.53
CA LEU A 244 -8.24 -17.15 0.66
C LEU A 244 -9.30 -16.41 1.50
N GLY A 245 -10.53 -16.25 1.01
CA GLY A 245 -11.62 -15.61 1.75
C GLY A 245 -11.44 -14.10 1.93
N PHE A 246 -10.61 -13.43 1.12
CA PHE A 246 -10.35 -12.00 1.27
C PHE A 246 -11.55 -11.16 0.83
N ASN A 247 -12.10 -10.38 1.76
CA ASN A 247 -13.27 -9.54 1.54
C ASN A 247 -12.96 -8.02 1.52
N GLY A 248 -11.67 -7.66 1.62
CA GLY A 248 -11.21 -6.28 1.66
C GLY A 248 -11.14 -5.58 0.29
N VAL A 249 -10.50 -4.42 0.24
CA VAL A 249 -10.26 -3.66 -0.99
C VAL A 249 -9.13 -4.31 -1.79
N ILE A 250 -9.35 -4.53 -3.09
CA ILE A 250 -8.26 -4.84 -4.01
C ILE A 250 -7.88 -3.54 -4.74
N PHE A 251 -6.68 -3.04 -4.51
CA PHE A 251 -6.12 -1.95 -5.32
C PHE A 251 -5.52 -2.53 -6.59
N SER A 252 -5.48 -1.81 -7.70
CA SER A 252 -4.48 -2.08 -8.72
C SER A 252 -3.11 -1.61 -8.21
N ASP A 253 -2.04 -2.16 -8.77
CA ASP A 253 -0.76 -1.44 -8.75
C ASP A 253 -0.82 -0.29 -9.80
N ASP A 254 0.19 0.58 -9.84
CA ASP A 254 0.17 1.80 -10.66
C ASP A 254 0.19 1.48 -12.16
N LEU A 255 -0.91 1.81 -12.86
CA LEU A 255 -1.06 1.53 -14.29
C LEU A 255 -0.11 2.34 -15.19
N ALA A 256 0.51 3.40 -14.65
CA ALA A 256 1.54 4.20 -15.32
C ALA A 256 2.93 3.57 -15.25
N MET A 257 3.13 2.53 -14.45
CA MET A 257 4.40 1.83 -14.41
C MET A 257 4.66 1.10 -15.74
N LYS A 258 5.89 1.24 -16.25
CA LYS A 258 6.36 0.59 -17.49
C LYS A 258 6.21 -0.94 -17.48
N GLY A 259 6.16 -1.56 -16.31
CA GLY A 259 5.89 -3.01 -16.17
C GLY A 259 4.48 -3.44 -16.61
N ALA A 260 3.53 -2.49 -16.70
CA ALA A 260 2.17 -2.76 -17.15
C ALA A 260 2.00 -2.70 -18.68
N ASP A 261 3.03 -2.31 -19.45
CA ASP A 261 2.93 -1.98 -20.89
C ASP A 261 2.48 -3.13 -21.80
N VAL A 262 2.40 -4.36 -21.29
CA VAL A 262 1.90 -5.53 -22.02
C VAL A 262 0.39 -5.48 -22.29
N ALA A 263 -0.36 -4.68 -21.51
CA ALA A 263 -1.83 -4.68 -21.52
C ALA A 263 -2.47 -3.52 -22.34
N GLY A 264 -1.70 -2.75 -23.10
CA GLY A 264 -2.20 -1.67 -23.95
C GLY A 264 -2.21 -0.28 -23.29
N GLY A 265 -3.11 0.60 -23.72
CA GLY A 265 -3.23 1.97 -23.19
C GLY A 265 -3.89 2.03 -21.79
N TYR A 266 -3.84 3.19 -21.14
CA TYR A 266 -4.36 3.38 -19.77
C TYR A 266 -5.82 2.93 -19.59
N VAL A 267 -6.70 3.29 -20.53
CA VAL A 267 -8.11 2.89 -20.51
C VAL A 267 -8.27 1.36 -20.55
N GLN A 268 -7.49 0.67 -21.38
CA GLN A 268 -7.54 -0.78 -21.48
C GLN A 268 -7.04 -1.45 -20.20
N LYS A 269 -5.92 -0.97 -19.65
CA LYS A 269 -5.38 -1.42 -18.36
C LYS A 269 -6.41 -1.23 -17.23
N ALA A 270 -7.08 -0.08 -17.19
CA ALA A 270 -8.11 0.21 -16.19
C ALA A 270 -9.32 -0.73 -16.32
N GLN A 271 -9.81 -0.96 -17.55
CA GLN A 271 -10.90 -1.91 -17.81
C GLN A 271 -10.51 -3.33 -17.37
N LEU A 272 -9.32 -3.81 -17.76
CA LEU A 272 -8.83 -5.15 -17.38
C LEU A 272 -8.72 -5.31 -15.86
N ALA A 273 -8.19 -4.32 -15.14
CA ALA A 273 -8.11 -4.38 -13.68
C ALA A 273 -9.49 -4.36 -13.01
N LEU A 274 -10.42 -3.53 -13.50
CA LEU A 274 -11.80 -3.49 -12.99
C LEU A 274 -12.53 -4.82 -13.21
N ASP A 275 -12.38 -5.41 -14.40
CA ASP A 275 -12.97 -6.70 -14.76
C ASP A 275 -12.36 -7.83 -13.93
N ALA A 276 -11.03 -7.84 -13.76
CA ALA A 276 -10.30 -8.80 -12.95
C ALA A 276 -10.77 -8.80 -11.48
N GLY A 277 -11.19 -7.64 -10.96
CA GLY A 277 -11.82 -7.52 -9.64
C GLY A 277 -11.24 -6.45 -8.73
N CYS A 278 -10.36 -5.56 -9.23
CA CYS A 278 -9.83 -4.44 -8.47
C CYS A 278 -10.94 -3.47 -8.08
N ASP A 279 -11.07 -3.13 -6.81
CA ASP A 279 -12.02 -2.13 -6.30
C ASP A 279 -11.57 -0.70 -6.58
N MET A 280 -10.26 -0.42 -6.60
CA MET A 280 -9.72 0.92 -6.86
C MET A 280 -8.50 0.84 -7.78
N ILE A 281 -8.48 1.67 -8.82
CA ILE A 281 -7.44 1.75 -9.84
C ILE A 281 -6.52 2.92 -9.53
N LEU A 282 -5.21 2.68 -9.60
CA LEU A 282 -4.18 3.70 -9.40
C LEU A 282 -3.61 4.13 -10.75
N VAL A 283 -3.63 5.44 -11.00
CA VAL A 283 -2.91 6.06 -12.11
C VAL A 283 -2.11 7.22 -11.54
N CYS A 284 -0.81 7.00 -11.38
CA CYS A 284 0.09 7.94 -10.72
C CYS A 284 1.15 8.46 -11.69
N ASN A 285 1.75 9.60 -11.37
CA ASN A 285 2.88 10.23 -12.08
C ASN A 285 2.61 10.58 -13.55
N ASP A 286 1.38 10.42 -14.03
CA ASP A 286 0.92 10.75 -15.37
C ASP A 286 -0.50 11.36 -15.30
N ARG A 287 -0.56 12.70 -15.31
CA ARG A 287 -1.84 13.44 -15.24
C ARG A 287 -2.68 13.21 -16.50
N GLU A 288 -2.07 13.08 -17.67
CA GLU A 288 -2.80 12.84 -18.92
C GLU A 288 -3.44 11.45 -18.90
N GLY A 289 -2.69 10.42 -18.53
CA GLY A 289 -3.21 9.07 -18.36
C GLY A 289 -4.32 8.96 -17.30
N ALA A 290 -4.18 9.69 -16.18
CA ALA A 290 -5.22 9.74 -15.15
C ALA A 290 -6.51 10.39 -15.67
N LEU A 291 -6.42 11.45 -16.48
CA LEU A 291 -7.57 12.09 -17.11
C LEU A 291 -8.23 11.20 -18.17
N GLU A 292 -7.45 10.47 -18.96
CA GLU A 292 -8.00 9.49 -19.92
C GLU A 292 -8.85 8.42 -19.22
N VAL A 293 -8.33 7.86 -18.11
CA VAL A 293 -9.05 6.86 -17.31
C VAL A 293 -10.27 7.47 -16.64
N LEU A 294 -10.16 8.70 -16.14
CA LEU A 294 -11.28 9.41 -15.53
C LEU A 294 -12.43 9.64 -16.53
N ASP A 295 -12.10 10.09 -17.74
CA ASP A 295 -13.07 10.32 -18.81
C ASP A 295 -13.75 9.01 -19.21
N PHE A 296 -12.97 7.94 -19.38
CA PHE A 296 -13.49 6.60 -19.63
C PHE A 296 -14.46 6.14 -18.53
N MET A 297 -14.06 6.21 -17.26
CA MET A 297 -14.89 5.77 -16.13
C MET A 297 -16.18 6.60 -16.00
N THR A 298 -16.09 7.90 -16.32
CA THR A 298 -17.25 8.80 -16.35
C THR A 298 -18.21 8.43 -17.47
N GLN A 299 -17.70 8.19 -18.68
CA GLN A 299 -18.50 7.79 -19.84
C GLN A 299 -19.18 6.42 -19.64
N GLN A 300 -18.46 5.46 -19.05
CA GLN A 300 -19.00 4.13 -18.73
C GLN A 300 -19.86 4.11 -17.47
N GLN A 301 -19.98 5.23 -16.75
CA GLN A 301 -20.71 5.32 -15.49
C GLN A 301 -20.29 4.23 -14.49
N VAL A 302 -18.97 3.99 -14.37
CA VAL A 302 -18.44 2.95 -13.49
C VAL A 302 -18.99 3.16 -12.08
N SER A 303 -19.63 2.13 -11.53
CA SER A 303 -20.18 2.20 -10.18
C SER A 303 -19.05 2.33 -9.18
N GLY A 304 -19.22 3.18 -8.17
CA GLY A 304 -18.28 3.25 -7.04
C GLY A 304 -18.19 1.93 -6.25
N SER A 305 -17.28 1.85 -5.28
CA SER A 305 -17.16 0.72 -4.36
C SER A 305 -17.37 1.13 -2.91
N ASP A 306 -18.24 0.42 -2.19
CA ASP A 306 -18.43 0.60 -0.75
C ASP A 306 -17.29 -0.01 0.07
N ARG A 307 -16.54 -0.95 -0.51
CA ARG A 307 -15.40 -1.57 0.20
C ARG A 307 -14.37 -0.53 0.60
N ILE A 308 -14.16 0.49 -0.22
CA ILE A 308 -13.17 1.57 0.01
C ILE A 308 -13.36 2.25 1.37
N LYS A 309 -14.60 2.33 1.90
CA LYS A 309 -14.88 2.90 3.22
C LYS A 309 -14.12 2.21 4.35
N MET A 310 -13.80 0.92 4.21
CA MET A 310 -13.06 0.18 5.24
C MET A 310 -11.60 0.64 5.38
N MET A 311 -11.10 1.36 4.38
CA MET A 311 -9.74 1.91 4.38
C MET A 311 -9.67 3.28 5.04
N LEU A 312 -10.80 3.94 5.31
CA LEU A 312 -10.79 5.19 6.06
C LEU A 312 -10.31 4.92 7.49
N LYS A 313 -9.50 5.83 8.03
CA LYS A 313 -9.05 5.73 9.42
C LYS A 313 -10.22 5.71 10.39
N SER A 314 -10.11 4.89 11.44
CA SER A 314 -11.14 4.77 12.47
C SER A 314 -10.89 5.65 13.69
N ASN A 315 -9.74 6.33 13.74
CA ASN A 315 -9.33 7.20 14.84
C ASN A 315 -8.78 8.52 14.31
N SER A 316 -8.74 9.54 15.17
CA SER A 316 -8.08 10.82 14.88
C SER A 316 -7.05 11.09 15.96
N LEU A 317 -5.83 11.40 15.54
CA LEU A 317 -4.74 11.87 16.39
C LEU A 317 -4.31 13.23 15.87
N SER A 318 -3.89 14.13 16.75
CA SER A 318 -3.19 15.34 16.36
C SER A 318 -1.72 15.24 16.72
N TRP A 319 -0.87 15.99 16.02
CA TRP A 319 0.54 16.07 16.38
C TRP A 319 0.77 16.56 17.81
N ALA A 320 -0.05 17.48 18.31
CA ALA A 320 0.03 17.92 19.70
C ALA A 320 -0.21 16.80 20.71
N GLN A 321 -1.06 15.81 20.38
CA GLN A 321 -1.26 14.62 21.21
C GLN A 321 -0.12 13.60 21.07
N LEU A 322 0.46 13.52 19.86
CA LEU A 322 1.44 12.50 19.51
C LEU A 322 2.87 12.85 19.94
N GLU A 323 3.25 14.13 19.87
CA GLU A 323 4.64 14.61 20.01
C GLU A 323 5.32 14.08 21.28
N ASN A 324 4.61 14.14 22.42
CA ASN A 324 5.06 13.67 23.73
C ASN A 324 4.34 12.40 24.20
N HIS A 325 3.71 11.64 23.29
CA HIS A 325 3.01 10.42 23.67
C HIS A 325 4.02 9.39 24.23
N PRO A 326 3.82 8.81 25.43
CA PRO A 326 4.81 7.93 26.07
C PRO A 326 5.26 6.76 25.19
N ARG A 327 4.31 6.12 24.49
CA ARG A 327 4.61 5.03 23.55
C ARG A 327 5.53 5.51 22.41
N ARG A 328 5.28 6.69 21.84
CA ARG A 328 6.10 7.23 20.74
C ARG A 328 7.52 7.50 21.21
N VAL A 329 7.68 8.15 22.37
CA VAL A 329 9.01 8.45 22.93
C VAL A 329 9.79 7.15 23.19
N ALA A 330 9.16 6.17 23.85
CA ALA A 330 9.79 4.87 24.11
C ALA A 330 10.17 4.12 22.82
N THR A 331 9.29 4.10 21.82
CA THR A 331 9.59 3.46 20.52
C THR A 331 10.76 4.16 19.81
N MET A 332 10.81 5.50 19.83
CA MET A 332 11.93 6.24 19.24
C MET A 332 13.26 5.94 19.93
N GLU A 333 13.28 5.79 21.26
CA GLU A 333 14.47 5.38 22.00
C GLU A 333 14.93 3.97 21.62
N LEU A 334 14.00 3.02 21.49
CA LEU A 334 14.31 1.66 21.03
C LEU A 334 14.89 1.64 19.60
N LEU A 335 14.33 2.44 18.70
CA LEU A 335 14.81 2.56 17.32
C LEU A 335 16.21 3.17 17.24
N GLN A 336 16.53 4.14 18.11
CA GLN A 336 17.89 4.69 18.20
C GLN A 336 18.90 3.60 18.59
N ASN A 337 18.54 2.76 19.57
CA ASN A 337 19.40 1.65 20.01
C ASN A 337 19.58 0.57 18.94
N LEU A 338 18.54 0.31 18.14
CA LEU A 338 18.62 -0.63 17.01
C LEU A 338 19.63 -0.15 15.96
N ASN A 339 19.63 1.15 15.64
CA ASN A 339 20.56 1.74 14.66
C ASN A 339 22.00 1.81 15.15
N THR A 340 22.26 1.86 16.46
CA THR A 340 23.64 1.89 17.00
C THR A 340 24.33 0.52 17.03
N ASN A 341 23.56 -0.58 16.91
CA ASN A 341 24.06 -1.94 16.99
C ASN A 341 24.25 -2.62 15.62
N ASN A 342 23.91 -1.93 14.53
CA ASN A 342 24.09 -2.35 13.13
C ASN A 342 25.22 -1.54 12.46
#